data_AF-A0A6A6AD40-F1
#
_entry.id   AF-A0A6A6AD40-F1
#
_cell.length_a   1.000
_cell.length_b   1.000
_cell.length_c   1.000
_cell.angle_alpha   90.00
_cell.angle_beta   90.00
_cell.angle_gamma   90.00
#
_symmetry.space_group_name_H-M   'P 1'
#
loop_
_entity.id
_entity.type
_entity.pdbx_description
1 polymer ?
#
loop_
_entity_poly.entity_id
_entity_poly.type
_entity_poly.pdbx_seq_one_letter_code
_entity_poly.pdbx_strand_id
1 'polypeptide(L)'
;MSKTKTKRARRELKRDGNRKIAAFHRKAAKDAPVPASTLKPGAKKQKMNTPDAKPQPAPKPPVQASQKHEPPFSEYDHILLVGEGDFSFARSLVHEHGCANVTATSLDSEEEVQQKYPNFKVIHAELSALAPPVPLHHGIDATKLSTYKPLRCERDDEDGEQGWDTICFQFPHTGGLSTDVNRQVRANQALLVDFFKSCLEITDPKKRLQIRQAQRNKNLVQKRIPCYLKMGGRIVVTLFEGEPYTLWNVRDLARHAGLKVVESSRFDWDMYPGYKHVRTLGTIEGGGAWKGEDRDARMYVFEKIPLQPDTDEEREIQKRKKEGGKKQPFKSNKRVRDADSDGDER
;
A
#
# COMPACT_ATOMS: atom_id res chain seq x y z
N MET A 1 -34.09 7.13 31.63
CA MET A 1 -34.57 8.06 30.58
C MET A 1 -34.68 7.31 29.24
N SER A 2 -35.84 7.36 28.59
CA SER A 2 -36.26 6.39 27.58
C SER A 2 -35.54 6.48 26.22
N LYS A 3 -35.09 5.31 25.70
CA LYS A 3 -34.37 5.10 24.41
C LYS A 3 -35.11 5.64 23.17
N THR A 4 -36.42 5.92 23.28
CA THR A 4 -37.25 6.47 22.21
C THR A 4 -37.01 7.96 21.96
N LYS A 5 -36.60 8.73 23.00
CA LYS A 5 -36.37 10.18 22.88
C LYS A 5 -35.13 10.49 22.02
N THR A 6 -34.09 9.67 22.14
CA THR A 6 -32.82 9.81 21.42
C THR A 6 -32.95 9.49 19.92
N LYS A 7 -33.79 8.52 19.55
CA LYS A 7 -34.04 8.16 18.14
C LYS A 7 -34.86 9.22 17.39
N ARG A 8 -35.77 9.91 18.08
CA ARG A 8 -36.56 11.02 17.52
C ARG A 8 -35.69 12.26 17.30
N ALA A 9 -34.85 12.63 18.27
CA ALA A 9 -33.90 13.74 18.15
C ALA A 9 -32.93 13.56 16.96
N ARG A 10 -32.42 12.34 16.74
CA ARG A 10 -31.54 12.03 15.60
C ARG A 10 -32.25 12.13 14.23
N ARG A 11 -33.55 11.83 14.17
CA ARG A 11 -34.36 11.96 12.95
C ARG A 11 -34.69 13.43 12.65
N GLU A 12 -34.96 14.24 13.68
CA GLU A 12 -35.21 15.68 13.53
C GLU A 12 -33.93 16.41 13.07
N LEU A 13 -32.77 16.11 13.65
CA LEU A 13 -31.47 16.63 13.19
C LEU A 13 -31.16 16.29 11.73
N LYS A 14 -31.48 15.07 11.28
CA LYS A 14 -31.29 14.66 9.88
C LYS A 14 -32.24 15.42 8.93
N ARG A 15 -33.48 15.68 9.37
CA ARG A 15 -34.47 16.42 8.58
C ARG A 15 -34.10 17.90 8.45
N ASP A 16 -33.59 18.51 9.52
CA ASP A 16 -33.11 19.89 9.49
C ASP A 16 -31.83 20.05 8.67
N GLY A 17 -30.91 19.09 8.73
CA GLY A 17 -29.73 19.06 7.86
C GLY A 17 -30.11 19.03 6.38
N ASN A 18 -31.04 18.14 5.99
CA ASN A 18 -31.52 18.05 4.62
C ASN A 18 -32.27 19.31 4.16
N ARG A 19 -33.02 19.97 5.05
CA ARG A 19 -33.72 21.21 4.75
C ARG A 19 -32.77 22.38 4.52
N LYS A 20 -31.67 22.47 5.29
CA LYS A 20 -30.61 23.48 5.11
C LYS A 20 -29.82 23.27 3.82
N ILE A 21 -29.52 22.02 3.45
CA ILE A 21 -28.86 21.68 2.18
C ILE A 21 -29.76 22.05 0.99
N ALA A 22 -31.05 21.72 1.02
CA ALA A 22 -31.99 22.09 -0.04
C ALA A 22 -32.15 23.61 -0.19
N ALA A 23 -32.12 24.36 0.91
CA ALA A 23 -32.14 25.83 0.88
C ALA A 23 -30.85 26.41 0.27
N PHE A 24 -29.69 25.80 0.52
CA PHE A 24 -28.41 26.22 -0.05
C PHE A 24 -28.36 26.00 -1.57
N HIS A 25 -28.80 24.82 -2.06
CA HIS A 25 -28.90 24.56 -3.49
C HIS A 25 -29.90 25.47 -4.21
N ARG A 26 -31.02 25.81 -3.56
CA ARG A 26 -32.02 26.73 -4.14
C ARG A 26 -31.50 28.18 -4.20
N LYS A 27 -30.60 28.58 -3.30
CA LYS A 27 -29.94 29.89 -3.33
C LYS A 27 -28.87 29.95 -4.42
N ALA A 28 -28.05 28.89 -4.55
CA ALA A 28 -27.03 28.78 -5.60
C ALA A 28 -27.61 28.78 -7.03
N ALA A 29 -28.82 28.24 -7.22
CA ALA A 29 -29.49 28.25 -8.53
C ALA A 29 -30.09 29.62 -8.92
N LYS A 30 -30.22 30.57 -7.99
CA LYS A 30 -30.73 31.93 -8.25
C LYS A 30 -29.65 32.93 -8.65
N ASP A 31 -28.38 32.63 -8.40
CA ASP A 31 -27.25 33.55 -8.59
C ASP A 31 -26.45 33.28 -9.88
N ALA A 32 -26.97 32.47 -10.82
CA ALA A 32 -26.31 32.20 -12.10
C ALA A 32 -26.71 33.23 -13.18
N PRO A 33 -25.76 33.89 -13.88
CA PRO A 33 -26.06 34.89 -14.90
C PRO A 33 -26.48 34.25 -16.24
N VAL A 34 -27.46 34.88 -16.90
CA VAL A 34 -28.02 34.48 -18.21
C VAL A 34 -27.12 35.02 -19.35
N PRO A 35 -26.70 34.21 -20.34
CA PRO A 35 -25.97 34.74 -21.50
C PRO A 35 -26.92 35.37 -22.53
N ALA A 36 -26.52 36.55 -23.01
CA ALA A 36 -27.23 37.38 -23.98
C ALA A 36 -27.17 36.84 -25.42
N SER A 37 -28.24 37.07 -26.19
CA SER A 37 -28.39 36.72 -27.60
C SER A 37 -27.77 37.76 -28.54
N THR A 38 -27.04 37.32 -29.57
CA THR A 38 -26.79 38.15 -30.77
C THR A 38 -26.83 37.31 -32.07
N LEU A 39 -27.95 37.50 -32.77
CA LEU A 39 -28.23 37.63 -34.22
C LEU A 39 -27.28 37.00 -35.28
N LYS A 40 -27.90 36.17 -36.14
CA LYS A 40 -27.47 35.85 -37.52
C LYS A 40 -27.89 36.95 -38.50
N PRO A 41 -27.27 36.99 -39.70
CA PRO A 41 -28.08 36.83 -40.92
C PRO A 41 -27.49 35.79 -41.89
N GLY A 42 -28.35 35.13 -42.65
CA GLY A 42 -28.01 33.96 -43.49
C GLY A 42 -27.83 34.26 -44.98
N ALA A 43 -27.47 33.19 -45.71
CA ALA A 43 -28.01 32.76 -47.01
C ALA A 43 -26.93 32.07 -47.88
N LYS A 44 -27.07 30.76 -48.11
CA LYS A 44 -27.42 30.13 -49.41
C LYS A 44 -27.05 28.65 -49.39
N LYS A 45 -28.03 27.83 -49.74
CA LYS A 45 -27.92 26.38 -49.94
C LYS A 45 -27.07 26.11 -51.20
N GLN A 46 -26.08 25.23 -51.07
CA GLN A 46 -25.62 24.41 -52.18
C GLN A 46 -25.63 22.95 -51.72
N LYS A 47 -26.50 22.15 -52.37
CA LYS A 47 -26.60 20.70 -52.21
C LYS A 47 -25.39 20.07 -52.90
N MET A 48 -24.61 19.29 -52.16
CA MET A 48 -23.80 18.22 -52.75
C MET A 48 -24.07 16.93 -51.97
N ASN A 49 -24.40 15.89 -52.74
CA ASN A 49 -24.71 14.55 -52.29
C ASN A 49 -23.44 13.86 -51.75
N THR A 50 -23.51 13.31 -50.56
CA THR A 50 -22.65 12.20 -50.12
C THR A 50 -23.47 11.22 -49.28
N PRO A 51 -23.31 9.90 -49.47
CA PRO A 51 -24.19 8.90 -48.87
C PRO A 51 -23.93 8.71 -47.36
N ASP A 52 -25.01 8.37 -46.65
CA ASP A 52 -25.03 8.07 -45.21
C ASP A 52 -24.01 6.98 -44.83
N ALA A 53 -22.98 7.37 -44.07
CA ALA A 53 -22.13 6.44 -43.35
C ALA A 53 -22.55 6.42 -41.86
N LYS A 54 -23.05 5.27 -41.40
CA LYS A 54 -23.32 5.00 -39.99
C LYS A 54 -22.05 5.25 -39.15
N PRO A 55 -22.12 5.89 -37.97
CA PRO A 55 -20.96 6.06 -37.11
C PRO A 55 -20.47 4.70 -36.60
N GLN A 56 -19.21 4.37 -36.93
CA GLN A 56 -18.50 3.21 -36.36
C GLN A 56 -18.16 3.48 -34.89
N PRO A 57 -18.30 2.48 -34.00
CA PRO A 57 -17.88 2.61 -32.60
C PRO A 57 -16.36 2.74 -32.49
N ALA A 58 -15.92 3.67 -31.63
CA ALA A 58 -14.52 3.92 -31.35
C ALA A 58 -13.78 2.63 -30.90
N PRO A 59 -12.52 2.42 -31.30
CA PRO A 59 -11.76 1.24 -30.91
C PRO A 59 -11.53 1.26 -29.39
N LYS A 60 -11.89 0.14 -28.74
CA LYS A 60 -11.56 -0.10 -27.33
C LYS A 60 -10.03 -0.04 -27.16
N PRO A 61 -9.52 0.51 -26.04
CA PRO A 61 -8.09 0.47 -25.76
C PRO A 61 -7.59 -0.99 -25.79
N PRO A 62 -6.34 -1.24 -26.19
CA PRO A 62 -5.82 -2.59 -26.35
C PRO A 62 -5.91 -3.29 -24.99
N VAL A 63 -6.78 -4.29 -24.91
CA VAL A 63 -6.83 -5.21 -23.78
C VAL A 63 -5.54 -6.01 -23.87
N GLN A 64 -4.60 -5.71 -22.97
CA GLN A 64 -3.36 -6.45 -22.82
C GLN A 64 -3.71 -7.93 -22.72
N ALA A 65 -3.20 -8.74 -23.65
CA ALA A 65 -3.49 -10.16 -23.72
C ALA A 65 -3.26 -10.80 -22.35
N SER A 66 -4.26 -11.55 -21.87
CA SER A 66 -4.21 -12.29 -20.62
C SER A 66 -3.14 -13.38 -20.72
N GLN A 67 -1.88 -13.01 -20.46
CA GLN A 67 -0.87 -14.00 -20.12
C GLN A 67 -1.31 -14.63 -18.80
N LYS A 68 -1.49 -15.95 -18.79
CA LYS A 68 -1.62 -16.71 -17.53
C LYS A 68 -0.34 -16.47 -16.76
N HIS A 69 -0.42 -15.61 -15.75
CA HIS A 69 0.71 -15.23 -14.93
C HIS A 69 0.82 -16.22 -13.77
N GLU A 70 2.02 -16.73 -13.52
CA GLU A 70 2.25 -17.61 -12.38
C GLU A 70 2.12 -16.80 -11.07
N PRO A 71 1.52 -17.38 -10.00
CA PRO A 71 1.41 -16.70 -8.72
C PRO A 71 2.79 -16.25 -8.22
N PRO A 72 2.92 -15.08 -7.59
CA PRO A 72 4.21 -14.59 -7.11
C PRO A 72 4.65 -15.27 -5.79
N PHE A 73 4.35 -16.55 -5.62
CA PHE A 73 4.64 -17.36 -4.44
C PHE A 73 5.39 -18.62 -4.87
N SER A 74 6.58 -18.84 -4.31
CA SER A 74 7.32 -20.07 -4.50
C SER A 74 7.07 -21.05 -3.34
N GLU A 75 7.15 -22.35 -3.62
CA GLU A 75 6.90 -23.43 -2.64
C GLU A 75 7.75 -23.29 -1.36
N TYR A 76 8.99 -22.79 -1.50
CA TYR A 76 9.95 -22.68 -0.39
C TYR A 76 10.13 -21.26 0.14
N ASP A 77 9.42 -20.26 -0.40
CA ASP A 77 9.49 -18.89 0.10
C ASP A 77 8.95 -18.82 1.54
N HIS A 78 9.65 -18.11 2.41
CA HIS A 78 9.10 -17.64 3.68
C HIS A 78 8.10 -16.51 3.41
N ILE A 79 6.82 -16.82 3.57
CA ILE A 79 5.69 -15.98 3.22
C ILE A 79 4.97 -15.50 4.49
N LEU A 80 4.83 -14.18 4.63
CA LEU A 80 3.99 -13.55 5.65
C LEU A 80 2.71 -13.01 5.01
N LEU A 81 1.55 -13.53 5.43
CA LEU A 81 0.24 -13.04 5.02
C LEU A 81 -0.30 -12.06 6.06
N VAL A 82 -0.68 -10.87 5.62
CA VAL A 82 -1.04 -9.75 6.48
C VAL A 82 -2.50 -9.35 6.27
N GLY A 83 -3.23 -9.24 7.37
CA GLY A 83 -4.62 -8.78 7.35
C GLY A 83 -5.60 -9.82 6.80
N GLU A 84 -5.32 -11.11 7.02
CA GLU A 84 -6.26 -12.19 6.75
C GLU A 84 -7.56 -11.98 7.55
N GLY A 85 -8.69 -12.36 6.94
CA GLY A 85 -9.98 -12.41 7.61
C GLY A 85 -10.24 -13.82 8.14
N ASP A 86 -10.82 -14.68 7.29
CA ASP A 86 -11.17 -16.06 7.64
C ASP A 86 -10.04 -17.07 7.37
N PHE A 87 -8.85 -16.59 6.95
CA PHE A 87 -7.66 -17.38 6.62
C PHE A 87 -7.82 -18.31 5.40
N SER A 88 -8.87 -18.11 4.59
CA SER A 88 -9.11 -18.93 3.40
C SER A 88 -8.05 -18.75 2.31
N PHE A 89 -7.37 -17.60 2.24
CA PHE A 89 -6.25 -17.39 1.32
C PHE A 89 -5.02 -18.18 1.75
N ALA A 90 -4.66 -18.13 3.04
CA ALA A 90 -3.59 -18.95 3.62
C ALA A 90 -3.80 -20.44 3.35
N ARG A 91 -5.03 -20.93 3.57
CA ARG A 91 -5.42 -22.31 3.26
C ARG A 91 -5.20 -22.66 1.80
N SER A 92 -5.64 -21.80 0.87
CA SER A 92 -5.48 -22.05 -0.56
C SER A 92 -4.01 -22.10 -0.98
N LEU A 93 -3.18 -21.18 -0.47
CA LEU A 93 -1.74 -21.18 -0.76
C LEU A 93 -1.04 -22.46 -0.32
N VAL A 94 -1.32 -22.94 0.88
CA VAL A 94 -0.60 -24.11 1.40
C VAL A 94 -1.05 -25.41 0.73
N HIS A 95 -2.34 -25.55 0.41
CA HIS A 95 -2.85 -26.77 -0.22
C HIS A 95 -2.63 -26.84 -1.74
N GLU A 96 -2.80 -25.72 -2.44
CA GLU A 96 -2.84 -25.72 -3.92
C GLU A 96 -1.51 -25.29 -4.53
N HIS A 97 -0.78 -24.41 -3.83
CA HIS A 97 0.51 -23.89 -4.30
C HIS A 97 1.70 -24.49 -3.55
N GLY A 98 1.47 -25.45 -2.65
CA GLY A 98 2.52 -26.18 -1.94
C GLY A 98 3.44 -25.30 -1.08
N CYS A 99 3.00 -24.10 -0.72
CA CYS A 99 3.81 -23.14 0.04
C CYS A 99 4.09 -23.68 1.45
N ALA A 100 5.33 -24.08 1.71
CA ALA A 100 5.72 -24.76 2.93
C ALA A 100 5.90 -23.82 4.14
N ASN A 101 6.38 -22.58 3.90
CA ASN A 101 6.80 -21.65 4.94
C ASN A 101 5.84 -20.44 5.04
N VAL A 102 4.56 -20.70 5.29
CA VAL A 102 3.54 -19.65 5.42
C VAL A 102 3.29 -19.30 6.89
N THR A 103 3.30 -18.02 7.22
CA THR A 103 2.78 -17.46 8.48
C THR A 103 1.65 -16.50 8.14
N ALA A 104 0.51 -16.62 8.82
CA ALA A 104 -0.67 -15.82 8.52
C ALA A 104 -1.14 -14.98 9.71
N THR A 105 -1.60 -13.77 9.44
CA THR A 105 -1.94 -12.80 10.49
C THR A 105 -3.26 -12.09 10.22
N SER A 106 -4.05 -11.85 11.26
CA SER A 106 -5.28 -11.04 11.19
C SER A 106 -5.17 -9.74 11.99
N LEU A 107 -5.91 -8.72 11.56
CA LEU A 107 -6.06 -7.48 12.31
C LEU A 107 -6.96 -7.66 13.54
N ASP A 108 -8.05 -8.42 13.37
CA ASP A 108 -9.00 -8.77 14.43
C ASP A 108 -8.33 -9.68 15.49
N SER A 109 -8.80 -9.63 16.74
CA SER A 109 -8.41 -10.61 17.77
C SER A 109 -8.91 -12.00 17.42
N GLU A 110 -8.37 -13.04 18.06
CA GLU A 110 -8.83 -14.42 17.79
C GLU A 110 -10.33 -14.58 18.07
N GLU A 111 -10.82 -14.01 19.18
CA GLU A 111 -12.24 -14.05 19.54
C GLU A 111 -13.11 -13.34 18.50
N GLU A 112 -12.65 -12.20 17.97
CA GLU A 112 -13.35 -11.47 16.92
C GLU A 112 -13.38 -12.26 15.62
N VAL A 113 -12.27 -12.89 15.23
CA VAL A 113 -12.19 -13.77 14.05
C VAL A 113 -13.19 -14.92 14.18
N GLN A 114 -13.20 -15.61 15.32
CA GLN A 114 -14.14 -16.72 15.57
C GLN A 114 -15.62 -16.29 15.50
N GLN A 115 -15.93 -15.05 15.89
CA GLN A 115 -17.29 -14.51 15.86
C GLN A 115 -17.70 -14.04 14.45
N LYS A 116 -16.79 -13.37 13.73
CA LYS A 116 -17.08 -12.72 12.43
C LYS A 116 -17.08 -13.70 11.25
N TYR A 117 -16.26 -14.74 11.33
CA TYR A 117 -15.97 -15.63 10.21
C TYR A 117 -16.32 -17.09 10.55
N PRO A 118 -17.51 -17.58 10.16
CA PRO A 118 -17.97 -18.93 10.49
C PRO A 118 -17.02 -20.05 10.02
N ASN A 119 -16.33 -19.86 8.89
CA ASN A 119 -15.42 -20.85 8.32
C ASN A 119 -14.08 -20.93 9.07
N PHE A 120 -13.73 -19.94 9.89
CA PHE A 120 -12.42 -19.85 10.52
C PHE A 120 -12.10 -21.10 11.34
N LYS A 121 -13.05 -21.64 12.11
CA LYS A 121 -12.80 -22.82 12.96
C LYS A 121 -12.39 -24.05 12.15
N VAL A 122 -13.02 -24.26 10.99
CA VAL A 122 -12.71 -25.38 10.10
C VAL A 122 -11.34 -25.16 9.47
N ILE A 123 -11.10 -23.95 8.92
CA ILE A 123 -9.84 -23.57 8.30
C ILE A 123 -8.67 -23.67 9.28
N HIS A 124 -8.85 -23.17 10.51
CA HIS A 124 -7.87 -23.24 11.59
C HIS A 124 -7.51 -24.69 11.92
N ALA A 125 -8.50 -25.58 12.01
CA ALA A 125 -8.24 -26.99 12.29
C ALA A 125 -7.44 -27.67 11.16
N GLU A 126 -7.75 -27.37 9.90
CA GLU A 126 -7.00 -27.86 8.75
C GLU A 126 -5.55 -27.36 8.76
N LEU A 127 -5.36 -26.04 8.91
CA LEU A 127 -4.04 -25.41 8.96
C LEU A 127 -3.18 -25.88 10.14
N SER A 128 -3.80 -26.15 11.30
CA SER A 128 -3.12 -26.66 12.50
C SER A 128 -2.78 -28.15 12.41
N ALA A 129 -3.47 -28.91 11.54
CA ALA A 129 -3.24 -30.35 11.37
C ALA A 129 -2.07 -30.66 10.41
N LEU A 130 -1.55 -29.65 9.70
CA LEU A 130 -0.39 -29.79 8.83
C LEU A 130 0.90 -30.06 9.61
N ALA A 131 1.91 -30.60 8.93
CA ALA A 131 3.22 -30.89 9.48
C ALA A 131 4.32 -30.22 8.63
N PRO A 132 4.87 -29.06 9.04
CA PRO A 132 4.54 -28.29 10.26
C PRO A 132 3.18 -27.56 10.16
N PRO A 133 2.56 -27.21 11.30
CA PRO A 133 1.35 -26.38 11.31
C PRO A 133 1.65 -24.96 10.86
N VAL A 134 0.68 -24.32 10.21
CA VAL A 134 0.79 -22.92 9.79
C VAL A 134 0.63 -21.99 10.99
N PRO A 135 1.62 -21.14 11.35
CA PRO A 135 1.49 -20.24 12.47
C PRO A 135 0.48 -19.12 12.18
N LEU A 136 -0.48 -18.95 13.09
CA LEU A 136 -1.52 -17.93 13.02
C LEU A 136 -1.34 -16.90 14.14
N HIS A 137 -1.33 -15.62 13.79
CA HIS A 137 -1.24 -14.53 14.77
C HIS A 137 -2.39 -13.54 14.62
N HIS A 138 -2.94 -13.10 15.74
CA HIS A 138 -4.11 -12.22 15.77
C HIS A 138 -3.76 -10.84 16.37
N GLY A 139 -4.59 -9.82 16.10
CA GLY A 139 -4.34 -8.46 16.61
C GLY A 139 -3.14 -7.75 15.98
N ILE A 140 -2.77 -8.11 14.75
CA ILE A 140 -1.58 -7.60 14.06
C ILE A 140 -1.93 -6.38 13.21
N ASP A 141 -1.35 -5.24 13.56
CA ASP A 141 -1.43 -4.01 12.77
C ASP A 141 -0.34 -4.01 11.68
N ALA A 142 -0.78 -4.10 10.42
CA ALA A 142 0.08 -4.09 9.24
C ALA A 142 1.03 -2.87 9.16
N THR A 143 0.68 -1.77 9.81
CA THR A 143 1.52 -0.55 9.85
C THR A 143 2.66 -0.66 10.87
N LYS A 144 2.66 -1.69 11.71
CA LYS A 144 3.61 -1.90 12.82
C LYS A 144 4.28 -3.28 12.82
N LEU A 145 4.25 -4.01 11.70
CA LEU A 145 4.82 -5.35 11.52
C LEU A 145 6.20 -5.54 12.17
N SER A 146 7.14 -4.65 11.89
CA SER A 146 8.52 -4.75 12.41
C SER A 146 8.66 -4.63 13.93
N THR A 147 7.59 -4.23 14.63
CA THR A 147 7.55 -4.11 16.10
C THR A 147 7.17 -5.42 16.80
N TYR A 148 6.52 -6.35 16.10
CA TYR A 148 6.10 -7.64 16.63
C TYR A 148 7.26 -8.64 16.55
N LYS A 149 7.94 -8.88 17.67
CA LYS A 149 9.06 -9.84 17.74
C LYS A 149 8.69 -11.26 17.23
N PRO A 150 7.52 -11.83 17.56
CA PRO A 150 7.13 -13.15 17.08
C PRO A 150 6.92 -13.24 15.57
N LEU A 151 6.80 -12.11 14.86
CA LEU A 151 6.65 -12.05 13.41
C LEU A 151 7.97 -11.79 12.66
N ARG A 152 9.11 -11.88 13.35
CA ARG A 152 10.40 -11.91 12.67
C ARG A 152 10.56 -13.29 12.03
N CYS A 153 10.94 -13.32 10.76
CA CYS A 153 11.22 -14.58 10.09
C CYS A 153 12.43 -15.24 10.77
N GLU A 154 12.20 -16.40 11.38
CA GLU A 154 13.25 -17.30 11.82
C GLU A 154 13.62 -18.19 10.64
N ARG A 155 14.92 -18.34 10.38
CA ARG A 155 15.44 -19.20 9.34
C ARG A 155 16.57 -20.03 9.92
N ASP A 156 16.58 -21.30 9.56
CA ASP A 156 17.63 -22.25 9.94
C ASP A 156 18.78 -22.29 8.91
N ASP A 157 18.80 -21.37 7.93
CA ASP A 157 19.80 -21.33 6.87
C ASP A 157 21.15 -20.77 7.35
N GLU A 158 22.23 -21.48 7.03
CA GLU A 158 23.61 -21.08 7.38
C GLU A 158 24.03 -19.75 6.72
N ASP A 159 23.30 -19.34 5.67
CA ASP A 159 23.57 -18.15 4.86
C ASP A 159 23.31 -16.83 5.60
N GLY A 160 22.61 -16.85 6.74
CA GLY A 160 22.48 -15.71 7.64
C GLY A 160 21.79 -14.47 7.04
N GLU A 161 20.97 -14.64 6.00
CA GLU A 161 20.08 -13.59 5.49
C GLU A 161 18.71 -13.69 6.17
N GLN A 162 18.51 -12.85 7.19
CA GLN A 162 17.25 -12.84 7.94
C GLN A 162 16.19 -11.99 7.23
N GLY A 163 14.94 -12.46 7.26
CA GLY A 163 13.77 -11.72 6.79
C GLY A 163 12.84 -12.54 5.93
N TRP A 164 11.66 -11.99 5.65
CA TRP A 164 10.66 -12.61 4.78
C TRP A 164 11.10 -12.56 3.31
N ASP A 165 10.79 -13.61 2.54
CA ASP A 165 10.92 -13.61 1.08
C ASP A 165 9.79 -12.80 0.46
N THR A 166 8.57 -13.05 0.95
CA THR A 166 7.35 -12.43 0.43
C THR A 166 6.45 -11.99 1.58
N ILE A 167 5.99 -10.73 1.55
CA ILE A 167 4.96 -10.22 2.45
C ILE A 167 3.72 -9.87 1.60
N CYS A 168 2.58 -10.50 1.86
CA CYS A 168 1.36 -10.31 1.09
C CYS A 168 0.28 -9.59 1.90
N PHE A 169 -0.36 -8.58 1.32
CA PHE A 169 -1.52 -7.90 1.90
C PHE A 169 -2.67 -7.89 0.89
N GLN A 170 -3.65 -8.75 1.14
CA GLN A 170 -4.83 -8.92 0.27
C GLN A 170 -5.89 -7.86 0.56
N PHE A 171 -6.26 -7.09 -0.46
CA PHE A 171 -7.34 -6.09 -0.44
C PHE A 171 -7.33 -5.09 0.75
N PRO A 172 -6.18 -4.48 1.09
CA PRO A 172 -6.07 -3.58 2.25
C PRO A 172 -6.97 -2.35 2.13
N HIS A 173 -7.71 -2.04 3.19
CA HIS A 173 -8.48 -0.80 3.29
C HIS A 173 -8.73 -0.39 4.76
N THR A 174 -9.00 0.89 5.00
CA THR A 174 -9.29 1.44 6.34
C THR A 174 -10.76 1.28 6.80
N GLY A 175 -11.61 0.62 6.01
CA GLY A 175 -12.98 0.27 6.44
C GLY A 175 -13.99 1.43 6.44
N GLY A 176 -13.71 2.52 5.72
CA GLY A 176 -14.69 3.59 5.50
C GLY A 176 -14.79 4.61 6.63
N LEU A 177 -13.65 5.12 7.11
CA LEU A 177 -13.55 6.14 8.17
C LEU A 177 -14.28 7.47 7.86
N SER A 178 -14.73 7.68 6.62
CA SER A 178 -15.46 8.88 6.19
C SER A 178 -16.36 8.56 4.99
N THR A 179 -17.43 9.34 4.81
CA THR A 179 -18.24 9.31 3.57
C THR A 179 -17.64 10.17 2.46
N ASP A 180 -16.64 11.00 2.77
CA ASP A 180 -15.92 11.82 1.79
C ASP A 180 -14.89 10.97 1.04
N VAL A 181 -15.03 10.90 -0.29
CA VAL A 181 -14.18 10.08 -1.16
C VAL A 181 -12.70 10.46 -1.02
N ASN A 182 -12.37 11.75 -1.00
CA ASN A 182 -10.99 12.22 -0.93
C ASN A 182 -10.35 11.95 0.43
N ARG A 183 -11.13 11.97 1.52
CA ARG A 183 -10.64 11.54 2.84
C ARG A 183 -10.40 10.04 2.87
N GLN A 184 -11.29 9.24 2.28
CA GLN A 184 -11.09 7.79 2.20
C GLN A 184 -9.86 7.42 1.36
N VAL A 185 -9.69 8.05 0.19
CA VAL A 185 -8.50 7.88 -0.65
C VAL A 185 -7.24 8.17 0.15
N ARG A 186 -7.17 9.32 0.83
CA ARG A 186 -5.99 9.67 1.65
C ARG A 186 -5.74 8.70 2.80
N ALA A 187 -6.79 8.22 3.47
CA ALA A 187 -6.65 7.25 4.56
C ALA A 187 -6.09 5.91 4.04
N ASN A 188 -6.57 5.42 2.90
CA ASN A 188 -6.09 4.16 2.31
C ASN A 188 -4.68 4.31 1.73
N GLN A 189 -4.34 5.47 1.16
CA GLN A 189 -2.97 5.79 0.75
C GLN A 189 -2.02 5.79 1.94
N ALA A 190 -2.41 6.42 3.07
CA ALA A 190 -1.61 6.42 4.29
C ALA A 190 -1.40 4.99 4.83
N LEU A 191 -2.45 4.16 4.88
CA LEU A 191 -2.36 2.75 5.26
C LEU A 191 -1.29 2.00 4.45
N LEU A 192 -1.34 2.12 3.11
CA LEU A 192 -0.38 1.45 2.23
C LEU A 192 1.05 1.97 2.42
N VAL A 193 1.23 3.29 2.53
CA VAL A 193 2.55 3.88 2.78
C VAL A 193 3.12 3.41 4.11
N ASP A 194 2.33 3.40 5.17
CA ASP A 194 2.80 2.99 6.50
C ASP A 194 3.07 1.48 6.55
N PHE A 195 2.27 0.67 5.87
CA PHE A 195 2.56 -0.76 5.65
C PHE A 195 3.91 -0.98 4.95
N PHE A 196 4.16 -0.31 3.82
CA PHE A 196 5.43 -0.41 3.10
C PHE A 196 6.62 0.02 3.97
N LYS A 197 6.48 1.14 4.69
CA LYS A 197 7.51 1.60 5.62
C LYS A 197 7.76 0.62 6.76
N SER A 198 6.71 -0.06 7.23
CA SER A 198 6.81 -1.08 8.27
C SER A 198 7.61 -2.29 7.81
N CYS A 199 7.33 -2.78 6.59
CA CYS A 199 8.07 -3.89 5.96
C CYS A 199 9.55 -3.55 5.74
N LEU A 200 9.85 -2.28 5.45
CA LEU A 200 11.18 -1.77 5.19
C LEU A 200 11.92 -1.26 6.44
N GLU A 201 11.26 -1.22 7.60
CA GLU A 201 11.79 -0.68 8.87
C GLU A 201 12.20 0.79 8.82
N ILE A 202 11.54 1.58 7.97
CA ILE A 202 11.79 3.02 7.76
C ILE A 202 10.64 3.89 8.31
N THR A 203 10.03 3.45 9.40
CA THR A 203 8.87 4.11 10.02
C THR A 203 9.14 5.54 10.48
N ASP A 204 10.41 5.90 10.70
CA ASP A 204 10.81 7.26 11.03
C ASP A 204 12.04 7.72 10.20
N PRO A 205 12.22 9.05 10.02
CA PRO A 205 13.35 9.57 9.24
C PRO A 205 14.73 9.20 9.77
N LYS A 206 14.89 8.95 11.07
CA LYS A 206 16.18 8.59 11.67
C LYS A 206 16.58 7.18 11.24
N LYS A 207 15.66 6.22 11.31
CA LYS A 207 15.87 4.85 10.82
C LYS A 207 16.19 4.83 9.33
N ARG A 208 15.45 5.58 8.52
CA ARG A 208 15.73 5.72 7.08
C ARG A 208 17.18 6.19 6.83
N LEU A 209 17.61 7.22 7.55
CA LEU A 209 18.97 7.75 7.42
C LEU A 209 20.03 6.75 7.90
N GLN A 210 19.79 6.04 9.00
CA GLN A 210 20.68 5.00 9.53
C GLN A 210 20.87 3.86 8.52
N ILE A 211 19.78 3.33 7.96
CA ILE A 211 19.84 2.27 6.93
C ILE A 211 20.62 2.76 5.71
N ARG A 212 20.39 3.99 5.25
CA ARG A 212 21.10 4.57 4.10
C ARG A 212 22.60 4.74 4.37
N GLN A 213 22.98 5.16 5.57
CA GLN A 213 24.38 5.28 5.97
C GLN A 213 25.07 3.91 6.04
N ALA A 214 24.38 2.90 6.58
CA ALA A 214 24.86 1.53 6.61
C ALA A 214 25.07 0.96 5.20
N GLN A 215 24.14 1.22 4.27
CA GLN A 215 24.28 0.83 2.86
C GLN A 215 25.49 1.48 2.16
N ARG A 216 25.86 2.72 2.56
CA ARG A 216 27.03 3.42 1.98
C ARG A 216 28.36 2.89 2.51
N ASN A 217 28.39 2.44 3.77
CA ASN A 217 29.62 2.00 4.42
C ASN A 217 29.78 0.48 4.34
N LYS A 218 30.37 -0.01 3.24
CA LYS A 218 30.65 -1.43 3.02
C LYS A 218 31.50 -2.08 4.13
N ASN A 219 32.26 -1.30 4.90
CA ASN A 219 33.10 -1.79 5.99
C ASN A 219 32.33 -1.97 7.33
N LEU A 220 31.10 -1.45 7.46
CA LEU A 220 30.20 -1.71 8.61
C LEU A 220 29.31 -2.95 8.39
N VAL A 221 29.41 -3.61 7.23
CA VAL A 221 28.60 -4.77 6.82
C VAL A 221 28.89 -6.02 7.66
N GLN A 222 29.94 -6.02 8.49
CA GLN A 222 30.30 -7.18 9.31
C GLN A 222 29.24 -7.57 10.36
N LYS A 223 28.34 -6.65 10.73
CA LYS A 223 27.18 -6.98 11.57
C LYS A 223 25.93 -6.79 10.73
N ARG A 224 25.55 -7.82 9.97
CA ARG A 224 24.30 -7.86 9.19
C ARG A 224 23.15 -7.48 10.11
N ILE A 225 22.53 -6.32 9.87
CA ILE A 225 21.35 -5.90 10.61
C ILE A 225 20.20 -6.79 10.13
N PRO A 226 19.56 -7.56 11.01
CA PRO A 226 18.37 -8.34 10.64
C PRO A 226 17.33 -7.44 10.01
N CYS A 227 17.00 -7.67 8.75
CA CYS A 227 15.92 -6.96 8.10
C CYS A 227 14.59 -7.71 8.25
N TYR A 228 13.49 -6.97 8.34
CA TYR A 228 12.15 -7.58 8.38
C TYR A 228 11.79 -8.21 7.02
N LEU A 229 11.95 -7.46 5.93
CA LEU A 229 11.93 -7.96 4.56
C LEU A 229 13.36 -8.09 4.03
N LYS A 230 13.75 -9.23 3.45
CA LYS A 230 15.12 -9.42 2.93
C LYS A 230 15.41 -8.52 1.72
N MET A 231 16.69 -8.26 1.42
CA MET A 231 17.05 -7.55 0.19
C MET A 231 16.64 -8.40 -1.03
N GLY A 232 15.97 -7.80 -2.02
CA GLY A 232 15.35 -8.54 -3.13
C GLY A 232 14.04 -9.27 -2.75
N GLY A 233 13.63 -9.24 -1.48
CA GLY A 233 12.33 -9.74 -1.04
C GLY A 233 11.17 -8.93 -1.63
N ARG A 234 10.01 -9.58 -1.75
CA ARG A 234 8.83 -9.06 -2.44
C ARG A 234 7.74 -8.63 -1.46
N ILE A 235 7.02 -7.57 -1.83
CA ILE A 235 5.76 -7.17 -1.22
C ILE A 235 4.68 -7.33 -2.28
N VAL A 236 3.65 -8.10 -1.95
CA VAL A 236 2.52 -8.35 -2.83
C VAL A 236 1.30 -7.63 -2.26
N VAL A 237 0.67 -6.78 -3.06
CA VAL A 237 -0.58 -6.10 -2.69
C VAL A 237 -1.62 -6.36 -3.77
N THR A 238 -2.80 -6.83 -3.36
CA THR A 238 -3.93 -7.01 -4.29
C THR A 238 -4.98 -5.94 -4.04
N LEU A 239 -5.46 -5.32 -5.11
CA LEU A 239 -6.53 -4.31 -5.05
C LEU A 239 -7.58 -4.62 -6.12
N PHE A 240 -8.83 -4.25 -5.86
CA PHE A 240 -9.86 -4.24 -6.89
C PHE A 240 -9.51 -3.24 -8.00
N GLU A 241 -9.96 -3.52 -9.22
CA GLU A 241 -9.88 -2.58 -10.32
C GLU A 241 -11.02 -1.55 -10.28
N GLY A 242 -10.76 -0.38 -10.86
CA GLY A 242 -11.67 0.76 -10.89
C GLY A 242 -11.59 1.68 -9.67
N GLU A 243 -12.36 2.75 -9.71
CA GLU A 243 -12.45 3.70 -8.60
C GLU A 243 -13.16 3.07 -7.38
N PRO A 244 -12.79 3.46 -6.14
CA PRO A 244 -11.76 4.45 -5.81
C PRO A 244 -10.32 3.91 -5.77
N TYR A 245 -10.10 2.61 -5.98
CA TYR A 245 -8.80 1.95 -5.79
C TYR A 245 -7.73 2.46 -6.75
N THR A 246 -8.10 2.77 -8.00
CA THR A 246 -7.20 3.38 -8.98
C THR A 246 -6.65 4.73 -8.52
N LEU A 247 -7.44 5.52 -7.79
CA LEU A 247 -7.02 6.83 -7.26
C LEU A 247 -5.93 6.70 -6.18
N TRP A 248 -5.75 5.52 -5.60
CA TRP A 248 -4.74 5.32 -4.57
C TRP A 248 -3.33 5.32 -5.15
N ASN A 249 -3.19 4.97 -6.44
CA ASN A 249 -1.94 5.00 -7.17
C ASN A 249 -0.81 4.23 -6.45
N VAL A 250 -1.08 2.96 -6.12
CA VAL A 250 -0.22 2.11 -5.28
C VAL A 250 1.23 2.00 -5.78
N ARG A 251 1.45 2.07 -7.10
CA ARG A 251 2.80 2.04 -7.68
C ARG A 251 3.63 3.25 -7.28
N ASP A 252 3.04 4.44 -7.31
CA ASP A 252 3.73 5.67 -6.92
C ASP A 252 3.97 5.69 -5.40
N LEU A 253 3.00 5.23 -4.62
CA LEU A 253 3.16 5.08 -3.16
C LEU A 253 4.35 4.14 -2.83
N ALA A 254 4.44 2.99 -3.49
CA ALA A 254 5.51 2.03 -3.29
C ALA A 254 6.88 2.61 -3.68
N ARG A 255 6.97 3.32 -4.82
CA ARG A 255 8.21 4.01 -5.24
C ARG A 255 8.65 5.04 -4.22
N HIS A 256 7.74 5.87 -3.72
CA HIS A 256 8.05 6.84 -2.68
C HIS A 256 8.42 6.21 -1.34
N ALA A 257 7.93 5.01 -1.04
CA ALA A 257 8.37 4.24 0.12
C ALA A 257 9.77 3.62 -0.05
N GLY A 258 10.35 3.63 -1.26
CA GLY A 258 11.67 3.06 -1.54
C GLY A 258 11.64 1.64 -2.12
N LEU A 259 10.50 1.21 -2.68
CA LEU A 259 10.36 -0.06 -3.36
C LEU A 259 10.49 0.09 -4.88
N LYS A 260 10.93 -0.97 -5.54
CA LYS A 260 10.87 -1.10 -7.00
C LYS A 260 9.56 -1.77 -7.39
N VAL A 261 8.88 -1.23 -8.40
CA VAL A 261 7.73 -1.90 -9.02
C VAL A 261 8.26 -2.95 -9.97
N VAL A 262 7.96 -4.22 -9.74
CA VAL A 262 8.42 -5.33 -10.59
C VAL A 262 7.41 -5.55 -11.70
N GLU A 263 6.19 -5.95 -11.31
CA GLU A 263 5.15 -6.34 -12.24
C GLU A 263 3.77 -6.19 -11.61
N SER A 264 2.75 -6.45 -12.41
CA SER A 264 1.38 -6.61 -11.93
C SER A 264 0.60 -7.48 -12.90
N SER A 265 -0.24 -8.34 -12.38
CA SER A 265 -1.07 -9.25 -13.16
C SER A 265 -2.52 -9.19 -12.67
N ARG A 266 -3.44 -9.63 -13.52
CA ARG A 266 -4.84 -9.80 -13.11
C ARG A 266 -4.87 -10.82 -11.97
N PHE A 267 -5.61 -10.53 -10.91
CA PHE A 267 -5.87 -11.49 -9.86
C PHE A 267 -6.91 -12.48 -10.38
N ASP A 268 -6.51 -13.73 -10.58
CA ASP A 268 -7.39 -14.80 -11.01
C ASP A 268 -7.91 -15.54 -9.77
N TRP A 269 -9.20 -15.42 -9.49
CA TRP A 269 -9.85 -16.05 -8.34
C TRP A 269 -9.79 -17.58 -8.42
N ASP A 270 -9.81 -18.14 -9.63
CA ASP A 270 -9.81 -19.59 -9.84
C ASP A 270 -8.45 -20.22 -9.50
N MET A 271 -7.38 -19.41 -9.40
CA MET A 271 -6.06 -19.88 -8.95
C MET A 271 -5.98 -20.07 -7.44
N TYR A 272 -6.98 -19.60 -6.68
CA TYR A 272 -7.01 -19.72 -5.23
C TYR A 272 -8.32 -20.39 -4.78
N PRO A 273 -8.53 -21.68 -5.11
CA PRO A 273 -9.78 -22.35 -4.78
C PRO A 273 -10.00 -22.39 -3.26
N GLY A 274 -11.25 -22.12 -2.87
CA GLY A 274 -11.65 -21.99 -1.47
C GLY A 274 -11.42 -20.61 -0.85
N TYR A 275 -10.61 -19.74 -1.47
CA TYR A 275 -10.46 -18.36 -1.02
C TYR A 275 -11.76 -17.58 -1.19
N LYS A 276 -12.14 -16.81 -0.15
CA LYS A 276 -13.28 -15.90 -0.20
C LYS A 276 -12.88 -14.53 0.30
N HIS A 277 -13.32 -13.50 -0.41
CA HIS A 277 -13.10 -12.13 0.02
C HIS A 277 -14.06 -11.78 1.15
N VAL A 278 -13.52 -11.68 2.36
CA VAL A 278 -14.26 -11.25 3.55
C VAL A 278 -13.83 -9.86 3.99
N ARG A 279 -14.76 -9.10 4.59
CA ARG A 279 -14.52 -7.75 5.13
C ARG A 279 -14.37 -7.82 6.64
N THR A 280 -13.63 -6.87 7.22
CA THR A 280 -13.48 -6.72 8.69
C THR A 280 -14.78 -6.46 9.46
N LEU A 281 -15.87 -6.10 8.75
CA LEU A 281 -17.22 -6.03 9.31
C LEU A 281 -17.87 -7.42 9.52
N GLY A 282 -17.21 -8.50 9.09
CA GLY A 282 -17.73 -9.86 9.13
C GLY A 282 -18.82 -10.13 8.10
N THR A 283 -19.47 -11.29 8.24
CA THR A 283 -20.63 -11.67 7.43
C THR A 283 -21.84 -10.86 7.88
N ILE A 284 -22.16 -9.77 7.19
CA ILE A 284 -23.35 -8.98 7.50
C ILE A 284 -24.58 -9.73 6.97
N GLU A 285 -25.42 -10.28 7.85
CA GLU A 285 -26.76 -10.76 7.47
C GLU A 285 -27.56 -9.61 6.86
N GLY A 286 -27.90 -9.73 5.56
CA GLY A 286 -28.56 -8.67 4.79
C GLY A 286 -27.63 -7.60 4.22
N GLY A 287 -26.31 -7.78 4.31
CA GLY A 287 -25.27 -6.90 3.77
C GLY A 287 -25.13 -6.89 2.26
N GLY A 288 -26.23 -7.03 1.51
CA GLY A 288 -26.28 -6.87 0.06
C GLY A 288 -25.57 -7.95 -0.76
N ALA A 289 -25.97 -8.07 -2.03
CA ALA A 289 -25.38 -8.96 -3.03
C ALA A 289 -23.93 -8.61 -3.44
N TRP A 290 -23.16 -7.94 -2.57
CA TRP A 290 -21.80 -7.52 -2.87
C TRP A 290 -20.82 -8.64 -2.55
N LYS A 291 -20.26 -9.26 -3.60
CA LYS A 291 -19.21 -10.27 -3.53
C LYS A 291 -17.92 -9.68 -4.11
N GLY A 292 -16.82 -9.83 -3.39
CA GLY A 292 -15.53 -9.35 -3.88
C GLY A 292 -15.08 -10.15 -5.10
N GLU A 293 -15.41 -11.44 -5.11
CA GLU A 293 -15.05 -12.45 -6.10
C GLU A 293 -15.59 -12.13 -7.50
N ASP A 294 -16.72 -11.44 -7.59
CA ASP A 294 -17.33 -11.05 -8.86
C ASP A 294 -16.65 -9.80 -9.48
N ARG A 295 -15.64 -9.23 -8.82
CA ARG A 295 -14.93 -8.04 -9.28
C ARG A 295 -13.57 -8.38 -9.87
N ASP A 296 -13.22 -7.67 -10.92
CA ASP A 296 -11.85 -7.65 -11.41
C ASP A 296 -10.92 -7.05 -10.35
N ALA A 297 -9.80 -7.72 -10.16
CA ALA A 297 -8.75 -7.33 -9.22
C ALA A 297 -7.37 -7.50 -9.86
N ARG A 298 -6.38 -6.84 -9.27
CA ARG A 298 -5.00 -6.83 -9.74
C ARG A 298 -4.06 -7.03 -8.58
N MET A 299 -3.11 -7.94 -8.79
CA MET A 299 -2.01 -8.18 -7.89
C MET A 299 -0.81 -7.35 -8.35
N TYR A 300 -0.18 -6.63 -7.42
CA TYR A 300 1.01 -5.81 -7.65
C TYR A 300 2.18 -6.39 -6.87
N VAL A 301 3.31 -6.57 -7.55
CA VAL A 301 4.54 -7.09 -6.96
C VAL A 301 5.57 -5.98 -6.89
N PHE A 302 6.07 -5.73 -5.68
CA PHE A 302 7.11 -4.76 -5.38
C PHE A 302 8.32 -5.47 -4.81
N GLU A 303 9.53 -4.99 -5.08
CA GLU A 303 10.78 -5.59 -4.62
C GLU A 303 11.54 -4.60 -3.74
N LYS A 304 12.10 -5.10 -2.64
CA LYS A 304 13.01 -4.33 -1.78
C LYS A 304 14.36 -4.18 -2.47
N ILE A 305 14.71 -2.93 -2.75
CA ILE A 305 16.00 -2.52 -3.30
C ILE A 305 16.79 -1.69 -2.28
N PRO A 306 18.10 -1.44 -2.50
CA PRO A 306 18.84 -0.46 -1.72
C PRO A 306 18.15 0.91 -1.73
N LEU A 307 18.12 1.60 -0.58
CA LEU A 307 17.38 2.84 -0.44
C LEU A 307 18.05 3.93 -1.27
N GLN A 308 17.31 4.47 -2.21
CA GLN A 308 17.72 5.62 -3.00
C GLN A 308 17.28 6.92 -2.31
N PRO A 309 18.02 8.03 -2.50
CA PRO A 309 17.56 9.33 -2.07
C PRO A 309 16.21 9.63 -2.72
N ASP A 310 15.23 10.11 -1.95
CA ASP A 310 13.98 10.58 -2.54
C ASP A 310 14.16 11.94 -3.24
N THR A 311 13.16 12.40 -4.00
CA THR A 311 13.25 13.65 -4.76
C THR A 311 13.55 14.88 -3.90
N ASP A 312 13.11 14.91 -2.64
CA ASP A 312 13.36 16.05 -1.76
C ASP A 312 14.76 15.96 -1.14
N GLU A 313 15.21 14.77 -0.76
CA GLU A 313 16.58 14.46 -0.37
C GLU A 313 17.56 14.77 -1.53
N GLU A 314 17.23 14.42 -2.77
CA GLU A 314 18.00 14.75 -3.98
C GLU A 314 18.11 16.26 -4.17
N ARG A 315 16.99 16.99 -4.04
CA ARG A 315 16.98 18.46 -4.10
C ARG A 315 17.86 19.07 -3.01
N GLU A 316 17.83 18.53 -1.79
CA GLU A 316 18.66 19.01 -0.69
C GLU A 316 20.16 18.71 -0.94
N ILE A 317 20.48 17.50 -1.43
CA ILE A 317 21.84 17.13 -1.83
C ILE A 317 22.33 18.05 -2.96
N GLN A 318 21.49 18.36 -3.94
CA GLN A 318 21.80 19.29 -5.03
C GLN A 318 22.07 20.72 -4.52
N LYS A 319 21.27 21.20 -3.55
CA LYS A 319 21.49 22.50 -2.89
C LYS A 319 22.82 22.54 -2.14
N ARG A 320 23.10 21.52 -1.31
CA ARG A 320 24.36 21.41 -0.55
C ARG A 320 25.59 21.33 -1.46
N LYS A 321 25.51 20.65 -2.61
CA LYS A 321 26.59 20.63 -3.63
C LYS A 321 26.83 22.00 -4.25
N LYS A 322 25.78 22.77 -4.54
CA LYS A 322 25.88 24.14 -5.07
C LYS A 322 26.47 25.12 -4.05
N GLU A 323 26.14 24.96 -2.77
CA GLU A 323 26.68 25.78 -1.68
C GLU A 323 28.13 25.41 -1.32
N GLY A 324 28.47 24.11 -1.34
CA GLY A 324 29.83 23.61 -1.11
C GLY A 324 30.86 23.98 -2.18
N GLY A 325 30.41 24.47 -3.35
CA GLY A 325 31.26 25.05 -4.40
C GLY A 325 31.77 26.47 -4.11
N LYS A 326 31.27 27.12 -3.05
CA LYS A 326 31.80 28.40 -2.55
C LYS A 326 32.71 28.19 -1.33
N LYS A 327 33.74 27.35 -1.44
CA LYS A 327 34.85 27.38 -0.47
C LYS A 327 35.87 28.41 -0.95
N GLN A 328 35.91 29.57 -0.26
CA GLN A 328 37.05 30.49 -0.32
C GLN A 328 38.35 29.72 -0.01
N PRO A 329 39.48 30.05 -0.65
CA PRO A 329 40.74 29.40 -0.35
C PRO A 329 41.15 29.76 1.08
N PHE A 330 41.29 28.73 1.91
CA PHE A 330 41.82 28.82 3.26
C PHE A 330 43.30 29.21 3.14
N LYS A 331 43.66 30.46 3.43
CA LYS A 331 45.06 30.89 3.55
C LYS A 331 45.68 30.17 4.74
N SER A 332 46.55 29.19 4.48
CA SER A 332 47.39 28.56 5.50
C SER A 332 48.42 29.57 5.99
N ASN A 333 48.24 30.11 7.20
CA ASN A 333 49.29 30.85 7.88
C ASN A 333 50.32 29.85 8.43
N LYS A 334 51.41 29.66 7.68
CA LYS A 334 52.58 28.89 8.07
C LYS A 334 53.38 29.72 9.08
N ARG A 335 53.24 29.45 10.39
CA ARG A 335 54.18 29.97 11.40
C ARG A 335 55.47 29.16 11.30
N VAL A 336 56.54 29.85 10.94
CA VAL A 336 57.92 29.38 10.95
C VAL A 336 58.31 29.05 12.40
N ARG A 337 58.93 27.89 12.60
CA ARG A 337 59.67 27.53 13.82
C ARG A 337 61.07 28.07 13.63
N ASP A 338 61.48 29.04 14.44
CA ASP A 338 62.89 29.33 14.64
C ASP A 338 63.41 28.47 15.79
N ALA A 339 64.47 27.74 15.48
CA ALA A 339 65.31 27.03 16.41
C ALA A 339 66.41 27.98 16.84
N ASP A 340 66.64 28.11 18.14
CA ASP A 340 67.95 28.48 18.66
C ASP A 340 68.28 27.54 19.82
N SER A 341 69.32 26.75 19.56
CA SER A 341 70.15 26.05 20.53
C SER A 341 71.30 26.99 20.87
N ASP A 342 71.66 27.01 22.16
CA ASP A 342 73.00 27.17 22.76
C ASP A 342 72.76 27.70 24.19
N GLY A 343 73.27 27.16 25.29
CA GLY A 343 74.54 26.47 25.51
C GLY A 343 75.31 27.24 26.60
N ASP A 344 75.65 26.55 27.68
CA ASP A 344 76.71 26.84 28.68
C ASP A 344 76.52 27.72 29.95
N GLU A 345 76.77 27.02 31.07
CA GLU A 345 77.71 27.31 32.18
C GLU A 345 77.75 28.70 32.84
N ARG A 346 77.16 28.82 34.04
CA ARG A 346 77.81 28.73 35.39
C ARG A 346 76.90 29.26 36.49
#